data_AF-A0A0Q8RIF2-F1
#
_entry.id   AF-A0A0Q8RIF2-F1
#
_cell.length_a   1.000
_cell.length_b   1.000
_cell.length_c   1.000
_cell.angle_alpha   90.00
_cell.angle_beta   90.00
_cell.angle_gamma   90.00
#
_symmetry.space_group_name_H-M   'P 1'
#
loop_
_entity.id
_entity.type
_entity.pdbx_description
1 polymer ?
#
loop_
_entity_poly.entity_id
_entity_poly.type
_entity_poly.pdbx_seq_one_letter_code
_entity_poly.pdbx_strand_id
1 'polypeptide(L)'
;MAETASPPKRSRSSSKPAEHDYLLRKPVNTLAIVPKSEKITVTARKIYNVMLQYAQRQGVEKERYRARLSEIAIGIDFNSNNTEVIKQYFRQMATTGVEWQSPTTGEGARWSISALIAHADLIQRGNELTLEWSYAPNIKQELLDPQRFAKMSLQVLAALNTMASLVLYEICCRYADNPGGLTARQAWAWWRPVLTGAPDSPASAYQEYKIFNRDVVKKAVKKVNEVTDLEIELIEHKSGRSVQDLQFKVRRKHPQLGLAERPIEPVDLKTIGNIIRVGIPQDRAEKLLLRYGAKAVDEAIAVMHERHRRTNMEPVRTPEKYLTAILQSGQFGAEKPAAAPVRKTYDTKAERMKLIEQFMAMKRAQLNEMFQEMPEADQAEWIARFEREALPVSGAIRKAFQGKGIASQIVRPVFLKFLGNAVWEDGWEKPSDYELTDLAIRMKNEQQVLADQRYPNKGRVDLGGIKG
;
A
#
# COMPACT_ATOMS: atom_id res chain seq x y z
N MET A 1 57.38 -31.85 -32.41
CA MET A 1 56.22 -32.16 -31.54
C MET A 1 56.06 -31.01 -30.56
N ALA A 2 55.14 -30.10 -30.85
CA ALA A 2 54.78 -29.00 -29.96
C ALA A 2 53.32 -29.21 -29.56
N GLU A 3 53.08 -29.49 -28.29
CA GLU A 3 51.75 -29.75 -27.75
C GLU A 3 51.26 -28.49 -27.03
N THR A 4 50.32 -27.80 -27.66
CA THR A 4 49.67 -26.58 -27.16
C THR A 4 48.56 -26.95 -26.17
N ALA A 5 48.76 -26.66 -24.89
CA ALA A 5 47.72 -26.81 -23.87
C ALA A 5 46.71 -25.65 -23.92
N SER A 6 45.44 -25.96 -24.18
CA SER A 6 44.32 -25.01 -24.07
C SER A 6 43.91 -24.78 -22.60
N PRO A 7 43.52 -23.56 -22.20
CA PRO A 7 43.04 -23.29 -20.85
C PRO A 7 41.59 -23.78 -20.64
N PRO A 8 41.19 -24.16 -19.41
CA PRO A 8 39.87 -24.74 -19.15
C PRO A 8 38.78 -23.67 -19.23
N LYS A 9 37.73 -23.96 -20.02
CA LYS A 9 36.49 -23.18 -20.08
C LYS A 9 35.82 -23.17 -18.70
N ARG A 10 35.70 -21.99 -18.08
CA ARG A 10 34.79 -21.75 -16.94
C ARG A 10 33.35 -21.97 -17.40
N SER A 11 32.74 -23.09 -16.99
CA SER A 11 31.29 -23.24 -17.05
C SER A 11 30.67 -22.37 -15.95
N ARG A 12 29.99 -21.30 -16.34
CA ARG A 12 29.01 -20.65 -15.46
C ARG A 12 27.76 -21.53 -15.48
N SER A 13 27.68 -22.52 -14.60
CA SER A 13 26.39 -23.18 -14.33
C SER A 13 25.55 -22.24 -13.46
N SER A 14 24.64 -21.49 -14.07
CA SER A 14 23.53 -20.87 -13.35
C SER A 14 22.57 -21.99 -12.93
N SER A 15 22.85 -22.64 -11.81
CA SER A 15 21.90 -23.54 -11.18
C SER A 15 20.65 -22.73 -10.79
N LYS A 16 19.48 -23.18 -11.22
CA LYS A 16 18.21 -22.65 -10.70
C LYS A 16 18.25 -22.75 -9.17
N PRO A 17 17.92 -21.69 -8.42
CA PRO A 17 17.81 -21.77 -6.98
C PRO A 17 16.77 -22.83 -6.61
N ALA A 18 17.11 -23.71 -5.66
CA ALA A 18 16.20 -24.77 -5.23
C ALA A 18 14.96 -24.16 -4.54
N GLU A 19 13.84 -24.87 -4.44
CA GLU A 19 12.63 -24.37 -3.74
C GLU A 19 12.91 -23.95 -2.28
N HIS A 20 13.94 -24.56 -1.67
CA HIS A 20 14.45 -24.21 -0.34
C HIS A 20 15.18 -22.85 -0.28
N ASP A 21 15.51 -22.27 -1.44
CA ASP A 21 16.22 -20.99 -1.58
C ASP A 21 15.43 -19.76 -1.21
N TYR A 22 14.11 -19.88 -1.19
CA TYR A 22 13.22 -18.76 -0.92
C TYR A 22 12.32 -18.96 0.28
N LEU A 23 12.42 -20.10 0.96
CA LEU A 23 11.65 -20.36 2.17
C LEU A 23 12.22 -19.58 3.35
N LEU A 24 11.38 -18.80 4.01
CA LEU A 24 11.63 -18.17 5.30
C LEU A 24 10.78 -18.87 6.37
N ARG A 25 11.42 -19.24 7.50
CA ARG A 25 10.73 -19.77 8.68
C ARG A 25 10.54 -18.65 9.69
N LYS A 26 9.48 -17.86 9.55
CA LYS A 26 9.31 -16.68 10.40
C LYS A 26 8.74 -17.07 11.77
N PRO A 27 9.42 -16.81 12.89
CA PRO A 27 8.92 -17.15 14.22
C PRO A 27 7.63 -16.40 14.51
N VAL A 28 6.73 -17.07 15.21
CA VAL A 28 5.38 -16.57 15.47
C VAL A 28 5.37 -15.26 16.25
N ASN A 29 6.25 -15.13 17.25
CA ASN A 29 6.33 -13.94 18.10
C ASN A 29 6.95 -12.73 17.37
N THR A 30 7.36 -12.90 16.11
CA THR A 30 7.93 -11.84 15.27
C THR A 30 7.02 -11.43 14.11
N LEU A 31 5.83 -12.03 14.02
CA LEU A 31 4.85 -11.70 12.97
C LEU A 31 4.26 -10.31 13.21
N ALA A 32 3.86 -10.01 14.46
CA ALA A 32 3.38 -8.69 14.87
C ALA A 32 4.53 -7.83 15.40
N ILE A 33 5.13 -7.03 14.53
CA ILE A 33 6.14 -6.04 14.92
C ILE A 33 5.46 -4.68 15.03
N VAL A 34 5.52 -4.09 16.22
CA VAL A 34 5.08 -2.71 16.48
C VAL A 34 6.32 -1.88 16.83
N PRO A 35 6.73 -0.92 15.99
CA PRO A 35 7.83 -0.05 16.34
C PRO A 35 7.41 0.97 17.40
N LYS A 36 8.34 1.36 18.26
CA LYS A 36 8.09 2.33 19.34
C LYS A 36 8.43 3.77 18.98
N SER A 37 9.33 3.99 18.02
CA SER A 37 9.85 5.32 17.67
C SER A 37 9.45 5.73 16.26
N GLU A 38 9.97 5.04 15.26
CA GLU A 38 9.79 5.40 13.85
C GLU A 38 9.03 4.34 13.07
N LYS A 39 8.38 4.78 11.99
CA LYS A 39 7.67 3.88 11.09
C LYS A 39 8.66 2.98 10.35
N ILE A 40 8.44 1.67 10.41
CA ILE A 40 9.15 0.70 9.58
C ILE A 40 8.60 0.79 8.15
N THR A 41 9.49 0.97 7.17
CA THR A 41 9.10 1.03 5.77
C THR A 41 8.95 -0.36 5.14
N VAL A 42 8.28 -0.44 3.99
CA VAL A 42 8.10 -1.70 3.24
C VAL A 42 9.46 -2.27 2.86
N THR A 43 10.35 -1.41 2.39
CA THR A 43 11.69 -1.79 1.98
C THR A 43 12.51 -2.30 3.17
N ALA A 44 12.49 -1.60 4.31
CA ALA A 44 13.17 -2.05 5.53
C ALA A 44 12.68 -3.44 5.96
N ARG A 45 11.35 -3.65 5.96
CA ARG A 45 10.73 -4.93 6.34
C ARG A 45 11.12 -6.08 5.40
N LYS A 46 11.20 -5.81 4.08
CA LYS A 46 11.67 -6.79 3.09
C LYS A 46 13.14 -7.14 3.25
N ILE A 47 13.99 -6.13 3.42
CA ILE A 47 15.44 -6.31 3.68
C ILE A 47 15.62 -7.17 4.94
N TYR A 48 14.89 -6.86 6.01
CA TYR A 48 14.93 -7.63 7.25
C TYR A 48 14.54 -9.10 7.04
N ASN A 49 13.48 -9.38 6.27
CA ASN A 49 13.07 -10.76 5.97
C ASN A 49 14.13 -11.53 5.16
N VAL A 50 14.78 -10.87 4.19
CA VAL A 50 15.88 -11.47 3.43
C VAL A 50 17.08 -11.74 4.35
N MET A 51 17.48 -10.77 5.17
CA MET A 51 18.55 -10.94 6.16
C MET A 51 18.24 -12.11 7.11
N LEU A 52 17.02 -12.20 7.63
CA LEU A 52 16.62 -13.30 8.52
C LEU A 52 16.76 -14.66 7.84
N GLN A 53 16.38 -14.75 6.57
CA GLN A 53 16.49 -15.98 5.80
C GLN A 53 17.95 -16.39 5.56
N TYR A 54 18.84 -15.44 5.22
CA TYR A 54 20.28 -15.69 5.11
C TYR A 54 20.90 -16.11 6.44
N ALA A 55 20.45 -15.54 7.56
CA ALA A 55 20.92 -15.91 8.87
C ALA A 55 20.48 -17.34 9.26
N GLN A 56 19.23 -17.70 8.98
CA GLN A 56 18.71 -19.06 9.22
C GLN A 56 19.50 -20.14 8.46
N ARG A 57 19.92 -19.86 7.23
CA ARG A 57 20.77 -20.77 6.43
C ARG A 57 22.16 -20.96 7.02
N GLN A 58 22.69 -19.91 7.64
CA GLN A 58 24.02 -19.93 8.22
C GLN A 58 24.09 -20.64 9.57
N GLY A 59 22.95 -20.87 10.20
CA GLY A 59 22.83 -21.60 11.47
C GLY A 59 22.88 -20.71 12.70
N VAL A 60 22.19 -21.15 13.76
CA VAL A 60 22.04 -20.40 15.01
C VAL A 60 23.35 -20.27 15.80
N GLU A 61 24.30 -21.17 15.59
CA GLU A 61 25.61 -21.19 16.29
C GLU A 61 26.49 -19.97 15.97
N LYS A 62 26.29 -19.29 14.83
CA LYS A 62 27.09 -18.10 14.49
C LYS A 62 26.62 -16.90 15.29
N GLU A 63 27.53 -16.04 15.73
CA GLU A 63 27.17 -14.76 16.35
C GLU A 63 26.90 -13.65 15.34
N ARG A 64 27.46 -13.78 14.14
CA ARG A 64 27.34 -12.80 13.07
C ARG A 64 27.07 -13.50 11.75
N TYR A 65 26.27 -12.84 10.92
CA TYR A 65 25.81 -13.33 9.64
C TYR A 65 26.35 -12.45 8.53
N ARG A 66 26.65 -13.05 7.38
CA ARG A 66 27.18 -12.33 6.21
C ARG A 66 26.43 -12.68 4.94
N ALA A 67 26.28 -11.70 4.05
CA ALA A 67 25.76 -11.88 2.70
C ALA A 67 26.34 -10.80 1.78
N ARG A 68 26.37 -11.05 0.46
CA ARG A 68 26.77 -10.02 -0.49
C ARG A 68 25.65 -8.98 -0.52
N LEU A 69 25.99 -7.70 -0.51
CA LEU A 69 24.96 -6.67 -0.53
C LEU A 69 24.12 -6.71 -1.82
N SER A 70 24.73 -7.11 -2.94
CA SER A 70 24.06 -7.31 -4.23
C SER A 70 22.97 -8.40 -4.21
N GLU A 71 23.03 -9.34 -3.26
CA GLU A 71 22.00 -10.37 -3.09
C GLU A 71 20.78 -9.84 -2.33
N ILE A 72 20.90 -8.69 -1.66
CA ILE A 72 19.86 -8.05 -0.85
C ILE A 72 19.26 -6.84 -1.60
N ALA A 73 20.10 -6.05 -2.26
CA ALA A 73 19.70 -4.82 -2.94
C ALA A 73 20.62 -4.49 -4.13
N ILE A 74 20.07 -3.86 -5.18
CA ILE A 74 20.79 -3.48 -6.40
C ILE A 74 21.02 -1.97 -6.49
N GLY A 75 21.99 -1.60 -7.32
CA GLY A 75 22.31 -0.19 -7.61
C GLY A 75 23.13 0.49 -6.50
N ILE A 76 23.71 -0.27 -5.58
CA ILE A 76 24.55 0.22 -4.49
C ILE A 76 26.02 0.07 -4.88
N ASP A 77 26.76 1.16 -4.81
CA ASP A 77 28.22 1.18 -4.97
C ASP A 77 28.84 1.80 -3.71
N PHE A 78 29.87 1.15 -3.13
CA PHE A 78 30.39 1.43 -1.79
C PHE A 78 30.77 2.91 -1.58
N ASN A 79 31.34 3.53 -2.61
CA ASN A 79 31.77 4.93 -2.61
C ASN A 79 30.73 5.90 -3.20
N SER A 80 29.53 5.42 -3.51
CA SER A 80 28.45 6.26 -4.03
C SER A 80 27.58 6.78 -2.90
N ASN A 81 26.91 7.89 -3.18
CA ASN A 81 25.82 8.40 -2.34
C ASN A 81 24.65 7.40 -2.19
N ASN A 82 24.62 6.26 -2.92
CA ASN A 82 23.59 5.22 -2.75
C ASN A 82 23.90 4.32 -1.54
N THR A 83 25.18 4.17 -1.14
CA THR A 83 25.54 3.47 0.09
C THR A 83 24.98 4.16 1.33
N GLU A 84 24.80 5.48 1.28
CA GLU A 84 24.19 6.20 2.41
C GLU A 84 22.71 5.82 2.61
N VAL A 85 21.98 5.53 1.54
CA VAL A 85 20.57 5.11 1.60
C VAL A 85 20.45 3.76 2.31
N ILE A 86 21.27 2.77 1.95
CA ILE A 86 21.25 1.48 2.65
C ILE A 86 21.71 1.62 4.11
N LYS A 87 22.72 2.47 4.38
CA LYS A 87 23.13 2.78 5.75
C LYS A 87 21.97 3.40 6.56
N GLN A 88 21.13 4.25 5.96
CA GLN A 88 19.93 4.77 6.62
C GLN A 88 18.96 3.65 7.02
N TYR A 89 18.69 2.69 6.13
CA TYR A 89 17.87 1.52 6.49
C TYR A 89 18.48 0.71 7.65
N PHE A 90 19.79 0.46 7.64
CA PHE A 90 20.45 -0.28 8.72
C PHE A 90 20.47 0.49 10.04
N ARG A 91 20.73 1.80 10.01
CA ARG A 91 20.61 2.67 11.20
C ARG A 91 19.20 2.63 11.75
N GLN A 92 18.19 2.77 10.89
CA GLN A 92 16.79 2.66 11.28
C GLN A 92 16.50 1.30 11.94
N MET A 93 16.94 0.19 11.36
CA MET A 93 16.74 -1.14 11.94
C MET A 93 17.45 -1.31 13.29
N ALA A 94 18.64 -0.73 13.45
CA ALA A 94 19.42 -0.78 14.69
C ALA A 94 18.84 0.10 15.82
N THR A 95 18.09 1.17 15.48
CA THR A 95 17.49 2.09 16.46
C THR A 95 16.00 1.83 16.70
N THR A 96 15.32 1.08 15.83
CA THR A 96 13.89 0.78 15.98
C THR A 96 13.70 -0.27 17.07
N GLY A 97 13.37 0.18 18.29
CA GLY A 97 12.94 -0.69 19.38
C GLY A 97 11.60 -1.35 19.05
N VAL A 98 11.58 -2.68 19.16
CA VAL A 98 10.42 -3.52 18.91
C VAL A 98 10.11 -4.34 20.15
N GLU A 99 8.82 -4.35 20.51
CA GLU A 99 8.30 -5.33 21.46
C GLU A 99 7.91 -6.61 20.72
N TRP A 100 8.44 -7.73 21.20
CA TRP A 100 8.18 -9.04 20.62
C TRP A 100 6.98 -9.67 21.29
N GLN A 101 5.88 -9.81 20.54
CA GLN A 101 4.62 -10.35 21.04
C GLN A 101 3.98 -11.26 19.98
N SER A 102 3.41 -12.39 20.43
CA SER A 102 2.64 -13.26 19.54
C SER A 102 1.35 -12.55 19.10
N PRO A 103 0.94 -12.68 17.83
CA PRO A 103 -0.41 -12.34 17.39
C PRO A 103 -1.51 -13.14 18.11
N THR A 104 -1.18 -14.31 18.69
CA THR A 104 -2.14 -15.17 19.37
C THR A 104 -2.16 -14.90 20.87
N THR A 105 -3.32 -14.56 21.41
CA THR A 105 -3.52 -14.41 22.87
C THR A 105 -3.16 -15.70 23.61
N GLY A 106 -2.38 -15.58 24.68
CA GLY A 106 -1.91 -16.72 25.48
C GLY A 106 -0.69 -17.44 24.91
N GLU A 107 -0.15 -17.02 23.76
CA GLU A 107 1.15 -17.45 23.27
C GLU A 107 2.22 -16.38 23.51
N GLY A 108 3.43 -16.82 23.87
CA GLY A 108 4.54 -15.93 24.25
C GLY A 108 4.61 -15.77 25.76
N ALA A 109 5.43 -16.60 26.41
CA ALA A 109 5.59 -16.60 27.86
C ALA A 109 6.46 -15.45 28.39
N ARG A 110 7.08 -14.67 27.49
CA ARG A 110 8.11 -13.69 27.82
C ARG A 110 7.90 -12.41 27.03
N TRP A 111 7.73 -11.30 27.74
CA TRP A 111 7.85 -9.97 27.15
C TRP A 111 9.33 -9.64 26.97
N SER A 112 9.69 -9.13 25.79
CA SER A 112 11.06 -8.79 25.44
C SER A 112 11.06 -7.58 24.52
N ILE A 113 12.05 -6.70 24.70
CA ILE A 113 12.32 -5.57 23.84
C ILE A 113 13.72 -5.71 23.25
N SER A 114 13.86 -5.45 21.95
CA SER A 114 15.16 -5.27 21.30
C SER A 114 14.98 -4.51 19.99
N ALA A 115 16.09 -4.00 19.45
CA ALA A 115 16.11 -3.51 18.08
C ALA A 115 15.88 -4.65 17.07
N LEU A 116 15.52 -4.31 15.82
CA LEU A 116 15.39 -5.30 14.75
C LEU A 116 16.72 -6.01 14.49
N ILE A 117 17.83 -5.27 14.50
CA ILE A 117 19.18 -5.80 14.43
C ILE A 117 20.03 -5.22 15.55
N ALA A 118 21.00 -5.98 16.05
CA ALA A 118 21.91 -5.50 17.09
C ALA A 118 23.07 -4.69 16.52
N HIS A 119 23.56 -5.04 15.32
CA HIS A 119 24.56 -4.25 14.59
C HIS A 119 24.46 -4.52 13.08
N ALA A 120 25.10 -3.66 12.29
CA ALA A 120 25.37 -3.88 10.87
C ALA A 120 26.70 -3.22 10.46
N ASP A 121 27.56 -3.98 9.79
CA ASP A 121 28.81 -3.53 9.18
C ASP A 121 28.77 -3.71 7.66
N LEU A 122 29.27 -2.71 6.94
CA LEU A 122 29.46 -2.77 5.49
C LEU A 122 30.95 -2.89 5.19
N ILE A 123 31.37 -4.08 4.78
CA ILE A 123 32.77 -4.45 4.60
C ILE A 123 33.07 -4.55 3.10
N GLN A 124 33.93 -3.65 2.61
CA GLN A 124 34.42 -3.70 1.23
C GLN A 124 35.60 -4.68 1.12
N ARG A 125 35.51 -5.64 0.19
CA ARG A 125 36.61 -6.54 -0.18
C ARG A 125 36.79 -6.54 -1.69
N GLY A 126 37.82 -5.85 -2.18
CA GLY A 126 38.01 -5.64 -3.62
C GLY A 126 36.85 -4.83 -4.21
N ASN A 127 36.14 -5.38 -5.20
CA ASN A 127 34.94 -4.77 -5.81
C ASN A 127 33.62 -5.29 -5.21
N GLU A 128 33.68 -6.07 -4.13
CA GLU A 128 32.50 -6.68 -3.52
C GLU A 128 32.20 -6.05 -2.16
N LEU A 129 30.94 -5.66 -1.97
CA LEU A 129 30.44 -5.12 -0.72
C LEU A 129 29.69 -6.22 0.05
N THR A 130 30.19 -6.57 1.23
CA THR A 130 29.59 -7.58 2.12
C THR A 130 28.89 -6.89 3.28
N LEU A 131 27.65 -7.27 3.55
CA LEU A 131 26.93 -6.91 4.77
C LEU A 131 27.25 -7.95 5.84
N GLU A 132 27.68 -7.50 7.01
CA GLU A 132 27.74 -8.28 8.26
C GLU A 132 26.70 -7.73 9.24
N TRP A 133 25.96 -8.59 9.95
CA TRP A 133 24.98 -8.17 10.96
C TRP A 133 24.82 -9.21 12.07
N SER A 134 24.17 -8.83 13.18
CA SER A 134 23.70 -9.77 14.20
C SER A 134 22.33 -9.39 14.76
N TYR A 135 21.74 -10.34 15.48
CA TYR A 135 20.51 -10.14 16.25
C TYR A 135 20.83 -10.04 17.74
N ALA A 136 19.90 -9.46 18.51
CA ALA A 136 20.07 -9.37 19.95
C ALA A 136 20.05 -10.78 20.58
N PRO A 137 20.96 -11.09 21.53
CA PRO A 137 21.12 -12.44 22.08
C PRO A 137 19.83 -13.04 22.67
N ASN A 138 18.99 -12.18 23.27
CA ASN A 138 17.72 -12.56 23.90
C ASN A 138 16.66 -13.09 22.92
N ILE A 139 16.74 -12.79 21.63
CA ILE A 139 15.78 -13.23 20.61
C ILE A 139 16.40 -14.08 19.50
N LYS A 140 17.74 -14.18 19.46
CA LYS A 140 18.50 -14.87 18.41
C LYS A 140 18.03 -16.32 18.21
N GLN A 141 17.94 -17.09 19.30
CA GLN A 141 17.51 -18.50 19.24
C GLN A 141 16.13 -18.61 18.60
N GLU A 142 15.19 -17.78 19.06
CA GLU A 142 13.83 -17.77 18.56
C GLU A 142 13.77 -17.35 17.09
N LEU A 143 14.57 -16.38 16.66
CA LEU A 143 14.64 -15.91 15.27
C LEU A 143 15.16 -16.98 14.31
N LEU A 144 16.18 -17.73 14.71
CA LEU A 144 16.98 -18.53 13.79
C LEU A 144 16.64 -20.01 13.80
N ASP A 145 16.21 -20.51 14.95
CA ASP A 145 15.72 -21.88 15.11
C ASP A 145 14.37 -21.89 15.87
N PRO A 146 13.32 -21.31 15.26
CA PRO A 146 12.02 -21.27 15.90
C PRO A 146 11.38 -22.65 15.98
N GLN A 147 10.90 -23.01 17.17
CA GLN A 147 10.04 -24.20 17.36
C GLN A 147 8.65 -24.01 16.72
N ARG A 148 8.12 -22.78 16.74
CA ARG A 148 6.84 -22.42 16.11
C ARG A 148 7.07 -21.30 15.11
N PHE A 149 6.78 -21.56 13.84
CA PHE A 149 7.02 -20.62 12.75
C PHE A 149 5.96 -20.71 11.66
N ALA A 150 5.80 -19.60 10.94
CA ALA A 150 5.08 -19.54 9.68
C ALA A 150 6.08 -19.78 8.53
N LYS A 151 5.71 -20.69 7.61
CA LYS A 151 6.43 -20.91 6.35
C LYS A 151 5.93 -19.91 5.32
N MET A 152 6.83 -19.14 4.73
CA MET A 152 6.49 -18.17 3.69
C MET A 152 7.58 -18.06 2.64
N SER A 153 7.18 -17.77 1.40
CA SER A 153 8.09 -17.54 0.29
C SER A 153 8.53 -16.08 0.24
N LEU A 154 9.84 -15.84 0.19
CA LEU A 154 10.41 -14.51 -0.04
C LEU A 154 9.97 -13.92 -1.39
N GLN A 155 9.69 -14.75 -2.40
CA GLN A 155 9.17 -14.28 -3.70
C GLN A 155 7.78 -13.66 -3.54
N VAL A 156 6.90 -14.30 -2.75
CA VAL A 156 5.56 -13.77 -2.49
C VAL A 156 5.65 -12.48 -1.67
N LEU A 157 6.54 -12.44 -0.67
CA LEU A 157 6.81 -11.21 0.09
C LEU A 157 7.34 -10.07 -0.80
N ALA A 158 8.17 -10.38 -1.79
CA ALA A 158 8.67 -9.38 -2.74
C ALA A 158 7.57 -8.76 -3.60
N ALA A 159 6.54 -9.54 -3.98
CA ALA A 159 5.40 -9.06 -4.77
C ALA A 159 4.43 -8.16 -3.98
N LEU A 160 4.42 -8.24 -2.65
CA LEU A 160 3.60 -7.41 -1.78
C LEU A 160 4.24 -6.03 -1.60
N ASN A 161 3.46 -4.98 -1.81
CA ASN A 161 4.00 -3.63 -1.99
C ASN A 161 3.49 -2.59 -0.98
N THR A 162 2.66 -3.00 -0.03
CA THR A 162 2.26 -2.17 1.11
C THR A 162 2.62 -2.87 2.41
N MET A 163 2.86 -2.10 3.48
CA MET A 163 3.14 -2.66 4.81
C MET A 163 2.00 -3.56 5.25
N ALA A 164 0.76 -3.10 5.10
CA ALA A 164 -0.41 -3.83 5.53
C ALA A 164 -0.59 -5.14 4.77
N SER A 165 -0.42 -5.15 3.44
CA SER A 165 -0.51 -6.40 2.67
C SER A 165 0.60 -7.38 3.03
N LEU A 166 1.82 -6.88 3.28
CA LEU A 166 2.98 -7.69 3.65
C LEU A 166 2.77 -8.33 5.03
N VAL A 167 2.48 -7.52 6.06
CA VAL A 167 2.30 -8.02 7.44
C VAL A 167 1.06 -8.89 7.55
N LEU A 168 -0.04 -8.56 6.86
CA LEU A 168 -1.25 -9.38 6.86
C LEU A 168 -0.97 -10.76 6.26
N TYR A 169 -0.25 -10.83 5.13
CA TYR A 169 0.19 -12.11 4.56
C TYR A 169 1.05 -12.90 5.54
N GLU A 170 2.07 -12.28 6.15
CA GLU A 170 2.94 -12.94 7.13
C GLU A 170 2.16 -13.55 8.28
N ILE A 171 1.20 -12.80 8.85
CA ILE A 171 0.32 -13.29 9.92
C ILE A 171 -0.54 -14.43 9.40
N CYS A 172 -1.18 -14.29 8.24
CA CYS A 172 -2.06 -15.31 7.67
C CYS A 172 -1.33 -16.61 7.31
N CYS A 173 -0.06 -16.57 6.89
CA CYS A 173 0.74 -17.77 6.61
C CYS A 173 0.78 -18.74 7.81
N ARG A 174 0.76 -18.21 9.05
CA ARG A 174 0.70 -19.03 10.27
C ARG A 174 -0.57 -19.87 10.36
N TYR A 175 -1.69 -19.35 9.87
CA TYR A 175 -3.03 -19.94 10.06
C TYR A 175 -3.54 -20.67 8.81
N ALA A 176 -2.80 -20.62 7.70
CA ALA A 176 -3.22 -21.22 6.43
C ALA A 176 -3.41 -22.74 6.49
N ASP A 177 -2.65 -23.42 7.36
CA ASP A 177 -2.72 -24.88 7.57
C ASP A 177 -3.48 -25.26 8.85
N ASN A 178 -4.03 -24.30 9.59
CA ASN A 178 -4.79 -24.59 10.80
C ASN A 178 -6.16 -25.18 10.43
N PRO A 179 -6.68 -26.20 11.14
CA PRO A 179 -7.98 -26.80 10.84
C PRO A 179 -9.14 -25.80 10.78
N GLY A 180 -9.11 -24.79 11.67
CA GLY A 180 -10.12 -23.72 11.68
C GLY A 180 -9.92 -22.68 10.58
N GLY A 181 -8.73 -22.56 9.99
CA GLY A 181 -8.40 -21.55 8.98
C GLY A 181 -8.71 -20.13 9.45
N LEU A 182 -8.54 -19.83 10.73
CA LEU A 182 -8.87 -18.54 11.33
C LEU A 182 -7.67 -17.99 12.08
N THR A 183 -7.37 -16.70 11.88
CA THR A 183 -6.40 -15.99 12.73
C THR A 183 -6.91 -15.90 14.16
N ALA A 184 -6.03 -15.52 15.09
CA ALA A 184 -6.49 -15.04 16.38
C ALA A 184 -7.44 -13.85 16.20
N ARG A 185 -8.49 -13.78 17.04
CA ARG A 185 -9.36 -12.62 17.16
C ARG A 185 -8.63 -11.57 17.99
N GLN A 186 -8.49 -10.36 17.46
CA GLN A 186 -7.81 -9.26 18.12
C GLN A 186 -8.57 -7.95 17.90
N ALA A 187 -8.49 -7.05 18.88
CA ALA A 187 -9.07 -5.72 18.78
C ALA A 187 -8.58 -5.00 17.52
N TRP A 188 -9.45 -4.29 16.80
CA TRP A 188 -9.03 -3.59 15.58
C TRP A 188 -7.94 -2.54 15.86
N ALA A 189 -7.91 -1.99 17.08
CA ALA A 189 -6.86 -1.09 17.55
C ALA A 189 -5.48 -1.77 17.66
N TRP A 190 -5.42 -3.08 17.94
CA TRP A 190 -4.18 -3.86 17.91
C TRP A 190 -3.65 -4.04 16.48
N TRP A 191 -4.56 -4.31 15.52
CA TRP A 191 -4.20 -4.45 14.12
C TRP A 191 -3.65 -3.17 13.50
N ARG A 192 -4.05 -2.00 13.99
CA ARG A 192 -3.67 -0.70 13.43
C ARG A 192 -2.15 -0.45 13.40
N PRO A 193 -1.42 -0.43 14.53
CA PRO A 193 0.03 -0.25 14.50
C PRO A 193 0.75 -1.42 13.81
N VAL A 194 0.23 -2.64 13.96
CA VAL A 194 0.80 -3.85 13.33
C VAL A 194 0.77 -3.77 11.80
N LEU A 195 -0.39 -3.46 11.21
CA LEU A 195 -0.55 -3.40 9.75
C LEU A 195 0.03 -2.12 9.14
N THR A 196 0.03 -1.01 9.87
CA THR A 196 0.60 0.24 9.36
C THR A 196 2.13 0.28 9.48
N GLY A 197 2.70 -0.53 10.38
CA GLY A 197 4.13 -0.52 10.71
C GLY A 197 4.55 0.80 11.36
N ALA A 198 3.63 1.54 11.96
CA ALA A 198 3.87 2.81 12.62
C ALA A 198 3.58 2.66 14.12
N PRO A 199 4.24 3.45 14.99
CA PRO A 199 3.88 3.51 16.40
C PRO A 199 2.41 3.88 16.57
N ASP A 200 1.74 3.28 17.55
CA ASP A 200 0.37 3.69 17.85
C ASP A 200 0.40 5.07 18.51
N SER A 201 -0.45 5.96 18.02
CA SER A 201 -0.51 7.34 18.48
C SER A 201 -1.93 7.89 18.32
N PRO A 202 -2.43 8.69 19.28
CA PRO A 202 -3.71 9.38 19.14
C PRO A 202 -3.79 10.27 17.89
N ALA A 203 -2.65 10.74 17.37
CA ALA A 203 -2.57 11.53 16.14
C ALA A 203 -2.61 10.69 14.84
N SER A 204 -2.78 9.37 14.94
CA SER A 204 -2.86 8.49 13.77
C SER A 204 -4.07 8.83 12.90
N ALA A 205 -3.86 8.92 11.59
CA ALA A 205 -4.94 9.11 10.61
C ALA A 205 -5.97 7.95 10.60
N TYR A 206 -5.71 6.86 11.33
CA TYR A 206 -6.51 5.64 11.37
C TYR A 206 -7.13 5.40 12.75
N GLN A 207 -7.39 6.45 13.54
CA GLN A 207 -8.12 6.34 14.81
C GLN A 207 -9.61 6.01 14.64
N GLU A 208 -10.14 6.15 13.43
CA GLU A 208 -11.50 5.71 13.11
C GLU A 208 -11.46 4.38 12.36
N TYR A 209 -12.20 3.38 12.87
CA TYR A 209 -12.27 2.05 12.25
C TYR A 209 -12.68 2.12 10.78
N LYS A 210 -13.62 3.01 10.41
CA LYS A 210 -14.09 3.18 9.02
C LYS A 210 -12.94 3.54 8.07
N ILE A 211 -12.08 4.47 8.47
CA ILE A 211 -10.93 4.93 7.69
C ILE A 211 -9.87 3.83 7.64
N PHE A 212 -9.55 3.24 8.79
CA PHE A 212 -8.60 2.12 8.88
C PHE A 212 -9.02 0.93 8.01
N ASN A 213 -10.29 0.52 8.08
CA ASN A 213 -10.82 -0.60 7.31
C ASN A 213 -10.76 -0.31 5.80
N ARG A 214 -11.16 0.89 5.37
CA ARG A 214 -11.12 1.30 3.95
C ARG A 214 -9.69 1.35 3.39
N ASP A 215 -8.79 2.03 4.09
CA ASP A 215 -7.49 2.42 3.54
C ASP A 215 -6.36 1.43 3.86
N VAL A 216 -6.56 0.58 4.86
CA VAL A 216 -5.54 -0.38 5.30
C VAL A 216 -6.04 -1.79 5.09
N VAL A 217 -7.10 -2.19 5.80
CA VAL A 217 -7.52 -3.60 5.86
C VAL A 217 -8.04 -4.11 4.51
N LYS A 218 -9.04 -3.45 3.90
CA LYS A 218 -9.62 -3.89 2.62
C LYS A 218 -8.62 -3.85 1.48
N LYS A 219 -7.76 -2.82 1.44
CA LYS A 219 -6.67 -2.71 0.44
C LYS A 219 -5.64 -3.84 0.63
N ALA A 220 -5.28 -4.18 1.87
CA ALA A 220 -4.40 -5.30 2.17
C ALA A 220 -5.02 -6.66 1.80
N VAL A 221 -6.28 -6.91 2.20
CA VAL A 221 -7.03 -8.14 1.86
C VAL A 221 -7.09 -8.34 0.35
N LYS A 222 -7.52 -7.31 -0.39
CA LYS A 222 -7.55 -7.35 -1.85
C LYS A 222 -6.18 -7.68 -2.43
N LYS A 223 -5.12 -7.06 -1.92
CA LYS A 223 -3.77 -7.27 -2.45
C LYS A 223 -3.25 -8.68 -2.18
N VAL A 224 -3.43 -9.20 -0.97
CA VAL A 224 -3.04 -10.58 -0.63
C VAL A 224 -3.78 -11.56 -1.54
N ASN A 225 -5.09 -11.41 -1.67
CA ASN A 225 -5.91 -12.24 -2.55
C ASN A 225 -5.54 -12.11 -4.04
N GLU A 226 -4.92 -11.03 -4.47
CA GLU A 226 -4.49 -10.85 -5.85
C GLU A 226 -3.15 -11.54 -6.13
N VAL A 227 -2.15 -11.44 -5.22
CA VAL A 227 -0.76 -11.75 -5.56
C VAL A 227 -0.14 -12.94 -4.81
N THR A 228 -0.86 -13.53 -3.86
CA THR A 228 -0.32 -14.62 -3.03
C THR A 228 -1.04 -15.95 -3.25
N ASP A 229 -0.48 -17.00 -2.68
CA ASP A 229 -1.04 -18.35 -2.59
C ASP A 229 -2.20 -18.47 -1.58
N LEU A 230 -2.55 -17.39 -0.88
CA LEU A 230 -3.61 -17.38 0.12
C LEU A 230 -4.88 -16.69 -0.40
N GLU A 231 -6.02 -17.22 0.05
CA GLU A 231 -7.31 -16.56 0.04
C GLU A 231 -7.65 -16.17 1.48
N ILE A 232 -7.88 -14.87 1.70
CA ILE A 232 -8.18 -14.28 2.99
C ILE A 232 -9.49 -13.48 2.96
N GLU A 233 -10.29 -13.64 4.00
CA GLU A 233 -11.57 -12.96 4.17
C GLU A 233 -11.61 -12.28 5.54
N LEU A 234 -12.02 -11.01 5.58
CA LEU A 234 -12.18 -10.26 6.83
C LEU A 234 -13.48 -10.67 7.53
N ILE A 235 -13.37 -11.00 8.82
CA ILE A 235 -14.48 -11.22 9.73
C ILE A 235 -14.49 -10.09 10.76
N GLU A 236 -15.55 -9.31 10.77
CA GLU A 236 -15.77 -8.22 11.72
C GLU A 236 -16.64 -8.70 12.90
N HIS A 237 -16.11 -8.61 14.12
CA HIS A 237 -16.85 -8.93 15.33
C HIS A 237 -17.38 -7.62 15.94
N LYS A 238 -18.71 -7.47 15.98
CA LYS A 238 -19.38 -6.27 16.47
C LYS A 238 -19.81 -6.44 17.93
N SER A 239 -19.73 -5.35 18.68
CA SER A 239 -20.41 -5.18 19.96
C SER A 239 -21.35 -3.99 19.84
N GLY A 240 -22.66 -4.25 19.86
CA GLY A 240 -23.66 -3.27 19.47
C GLY A 240 -23.48 -2.83 18.00
N ARG A 241 -23.35 -1.51 17.78
CA ARG A 241 -23.17 -0.93 16.44
C ARG A 241 -21.71 -0.83 15.99
N SER A 242 -20.76 -1.01 16.91
CA SER A 242 -19.34 -0.78 16.65
C SER A 242 -18.58 -2.08 16.44
N VAL A 243 -17.65 -2.09 15.48
CA VAL A 243 -16.69 -3.20 15.31
C VAL A 243 -15.65 -3.11 16.43
N GLN A 244 -15.47 -4.20 17.16
CA GLN A 244 -14.51 -4.29 18.26
C GLN A 244 -13.27 -5.08 17.83
N ASP A 245 -13.48 -6.26 17.28
CA ASP A 245 -12.39 -7.16 16.92
C ASP A 245 -12.42 -7.53 15.45
N LEU A 246 -11.23 -7.78 14.91
CA LEU A 246 -11.04 -8.33 13.59
C LEU A 246 -10.46 -9.73 13.71
N GLN A 247 -10.88 -10.55 12.77
CA GLN A 247 -10.35 -11.89 12.54
C GLN A 247 -10.28 -12.10 11.04
N PHE A 248 -9.37 -12.93 10.57
CA PHE A 248 -9.29 -13.28 9.16
C PHE A 248 -9.47 -14.77 8.99
N LYS A 249 -10.34 -15.15 8.07
CA LYS A 249 -10.39 -16.51 7.54
C LYS A 249 -9.32 -16.65 6.50
N VAL A 250 -8.60 -17.75 6.50
CA VAL A 250 -7.42 -18.02 5.69
C VAL A 250 -7.53 -19.41 5.11
N ARG A 251 -7.33 -19.53 3.81
CA ARG A 251 -7.21 -20.79 3.09
C ARG A 251 -6.09 -20.70 2.07
N ARG A 252 -5.41 -21.81 1.80
CA ARG A 252 -4.58 -21.89 0.59
C ARG A 252 -5.49 -21.93 -0.62
N LYS A 253 -5.17 -21.14 -1.64
CA LYS A 253 -5.76 -21.32 -2.96
C LYS A 253 -5.34 -22.69 -3.48
N HIS A 254 -6.21 -23.32 -4.26
CA HIS A 254 -5.77 -24.45 -5.07
C HIS A 254 -4.54 -24.02 -5.89
N PRO A 255 -3.53 -24.89 -6.06
CA PRO A 255 -2.32 -24.57 -6.80
C PRO A 255 -2.73 -24.11 -8.20
N GLN A 256 -2.74 -22.79 -8.40
CA GLN A 256 -2.93 -22.22 -9.72
C GLN A 256 -1.63 -22.45 -10.47
N LEU A 257 -1.67 -23.29 -11.50
CA LEU A 257 -0.68 -23.30 -12.57
C LEU A 257 -0.55 -21.85 -13.08
N GLY A 258 0.43 -21.09 -12.60
CA GLY A 258 0.61 -19.70 -13.07
C GLY A 258 1.18 -18.67 -12.11
N LEU A 259 1.39 -18.95 -10.82
CA LEU A 259 2.37 -18.17 -10.06
C LEU A 259 3.75 -18.59 -10.57
N ALA A 260 4.12 -18.10 -11.76
CA ALA A 260 5.47 -18.25 -12.29
C ALA A 260 6.44 -17.82 -11.18
N GLU A 261 7.40 -18.69 -10.86
CA GLU A 261 8.50 -18.37 -9.95
C GLU A 261 9.17 -17.09 -10.49
N ARG A 262 8.79 -15.94 -9.93
CA ARG A 262 9.42 -14.68 -10.30
C ARG A 262 10.74 -14.64 -9.54
N PRO A 263 11.86 -14.35 -10.22
CA PRO A 263 13.10 -14.12 -9.50
C PRO A 263 12.86 -12.99 -8.50
N ILE A 264 13.45 -13.11 -7.31
CA ILE A 264 13.46 -12.00 -6.37
C ILE A 264 14.27 -10.89 -7.03
N GLU A 265 13.58 -9.86 -7.52
CA GLU A 265 14.23 -8.65 -7.98
C GLU A 265 14.80 -7.94 -6.76
N PRO A 266 16.12 -7.69 -6.72
CA PRO A 266 16.70 -6.95 -5.62
C PRO A 266 16.11 -5.54 -5.56
N VAL A 267 16.10 -4.95 -4.37
CA VAL A 267 15.53 -3.61 -4.18
C VAL A 267 16.38 -2.57 -4.91
N ASP A 268 15.78 -1.78 -5.80
CA ASP A 268 16.43 -0.64 -6.44
C ASP A 268 16.60 0.53 -5.47
N LEU A 269 17.80 0.62 -4.86
CA LEU A 269 18.14 1.73 -3.97
C LEU A 269 18.75 2.93 -4.70
N LYS A 270 19.17 2.77 -5.96
CA LYS A 270 19.72 3.87 -6.74
C LYS A 270 18.65 4.93 -6.97
N THR A 271 17.48 4.50 -7.46
CA THR A 271 16.37 5.40 -7.74
C THR A 271 15.85 6.05 -6.45
N ILE A 272 15.75 5.28 -5.36
CA ILE A 272 15.37 5.82 -4.04
C ILE A 272 16.36 6.90 -3.57
N GLY A 273 17.67 6.64 -3.69
CA GLY A 273 18.70 7.61 -3.32
C GLY A 273 18.65 8.89 -4.13
N ASN A 274 18.34 8.81 -5.43
CA ASN A 274 18.16 9.98 -6.27
C ASN A 274 16.97 10.82 -5.82
N ILE A 275 15.84 10.19 -5.47
CA ILE A 275 14.65 10.88 -4.96
C ILE A 275 14.95 11.58 -3.62
N ILE A 276 15.66 10.91 -2.70
CA ILE A 276 16.00 11.48 -1.38
C ILE A 276 16.90 12.72 -1.51
N ARG A 277 17.86 12.72 -2.45
CA ARG A 277 18.73 13.88 -2.70
C ARG A 277 17.99 15.12 -3.18
N VAL A 278 16.82 14.93 -3.79
CA VAL A 278 15.93 16.01 -4.22
C VAL A 278 15.11 16.59 -3.04
N GLY A 279 15.28 16.04 -1.83
CA GLY A 279 14.64 16.51 -0.60
C GLY A 279 13.31 15.82 -0.29
N ILE A 280 13.02 14.69 -0.95
CA ILE A 280 11.80 13.92 -0.73
C ILE A 280 12.07 12.85 0.35
N PRO A 281 11.25 12.76 1.41
CA PRO A 281 11.44 11.76 2.46
C PRO A 281 11.43 10.32 1.94
N GLN A 282 12.17 9.43 2.61
CA GLN A 282 12.35 8.03 2.19
C GLN A 282 11.02 7.28 1.99
N ASP A 283 10.05 7.45 2.90
CA ASP A 283 8.75 6.76 2.78
C ASP A 283 7.96 7.21 1.54
N ARG A 284 8.13 8.48 1.13
CA ARG A 284 7.53 9.06 -0.08
C ARG A 284 8.27 8.60 -1.32
N ALA A 285 9.61 8.52 -1.25
CA ALA A 285 10.45 7.99 -2.31
C ALA A 285 10.05 6.55 -2.69
N GLU A 286 9.90 5.67 -1.70
CA GLU A 286 9.46 4.29 -1.90
C GLU A 286 8.07 4.23 -2.57
N LYS A 287 7.13 5.10 -2.17
CA LYS A 287 5.78 5.17 -2.77
C LYS A 287 5.81 5.64 -4.23
N LEU A 288 6.66 6.61 -4.57
CA LEU A 288 6.82 7.11 -5.93
C LEU A 288 7.42 6.02 -6.83
N LEU A 289 8.49 5.38 -6.37
CA LEU A 289 9.12 4.26 -7.08
C LEU A 289 8.11 3.13 -7.33
N LEU A 290 7.33 2.77 -6.31
CA LEU A 290 6.33 1.73 -6.45
C LEU A 290 5.21 2.10 -7.45
N ARG A 291 4.76 3.35 -7.44
CA ARG A 291 3.61 3.79 -8.24
C ARG A 291 3.96 3.96 -9.73
N TYR A 292 5.15 4.48 -10.02
CA TYR A 292 5.54 4.86 -11.38
C TYR A 292 6.65 3.99 -11.98
N GLY A 293 7.37 3.22 -11.15
CA GLY A 293 8.50 2.39 -11.57
C GLY A 293 9.80 3.18 -11.71
N ALA A 294 10.93 2.48 -11.67
CA ALA A 294 12.27 3.09 -11.66
C ALA A 294 12.51 3.98 -12.88
N LYS A 295 12.22 3.47 -14.08
CA LYS A 295 12.44 4.18 -15.35
C LYS A 295 11.72 5.53 -15.40
N ALA A 296 10.42 5.56 -15.10
CA ALA A 296 9.64 6.78 -15.14
C ALA A 296 10.12 7.82 -14.11
N VAL A 297 10.50 7.35 -12.93
CA VAL A 297 11.04 8.21 -11.86
C VAL A 297 12.39 8.80 -12.25
N ASP A 298 13.32 7.99 -12.76
CA ASP A 298 14.63 8.48 -13.21
C ASP A 298 14.51 9.50 -14.35
N GLU A 299 13.63 9.27 -15.32
CA GLU A 299 13.34 10.23 -16.40
C GLU A 299 12.74 11.54 -15.86
N ALA A 300 11.78 11.45 -14.93
CA ALA A 300 11.16 12.60 -14.31
C ALA A 300 12.17 13.44 -13.48
N ILE A 301 13.09 12.77 -12.78
CA ILE A 301 14.19 13.43 -12.05
C ILE A 301 15.13 14.14 -13.02
N ALA A 302 15.46 13.54 -14.17
CA ALA A 302 16.30 14.17 -15.19
C ALA A 302 15.67 15.47 -15.72
N VAL A 303 14.35 15.44 -16.00
CA VAL A 303 13.59 16.65 -16.42
C VAL A 303 13.59 17.72 -15.33
N MET A 304 13.44 17.30 -14.07
CA MET A 304 13.52 18.24 -12.95
C MET A 304 14.91 18.88 -12.83
N HIS A 305 15.98 18.12 -12.98
CA HIS A 305 17.34 18.65 -12.93
C HIS A 305 17.60 19.63 -14.08
N GLU A 306 17.11 19.33 -15.28
CA GLU A 306 17.18 20.24 -16.43
C GLU A 306 16.42 21.54 -16.14
N ARG A 307 15.23 21.47 -15.54
CA ARG A 307 14.50 22.67 -15.10
C ARG A 307 15.27 23.49 -14.07
N HIS A 308 15.94 22.86 -13.10
CA HIS A 308 16.74 23.55 -12.10
C HIS A 308 17.97 24.25 -12.68
N ARG A 309 18.54 23.74 -13.78
CA ARG A 309 19.67 24.36 -14.47
C ARG A 309 19.27 25.60 -15.28
N ARG A 310 18.00 25.73 -15.65
CA ARG A 310 17.50 26.87 -16.43
C ARG A 310 17.21 28.07 -15.51
N THR A 311 18.16 29.00 -15.44
CA THR A 311 18.07 30.25 -14.67
C THR A 311 17.02 31.23 -15.21
N ASN A 312 16.54 31.03 -16.43
CA ASN A 312 15.58 31.93 -17.10
C ASN A 312 14.11 31.68 -16.71
N MET A 313 13.83 30.83 -15.72
CA MET A 313 12.45 30.48 -15.34
C MET A 313 12.31 30.49 -13.81
N GLU A 314 11.07 30.63 -13.29
CA GLU A 314 10.86 30.63 -11.84
C GLU A 314 11.41 29.36 -11.17
N PRO A 315 12.13 29.50 -10.03
CA PRO A 315 12.67 28.38 -9.27
C PRO A 315 11.59 27.39 -8.82
N VAL A 316 11.90 26.10 -8.85
CA VAL A 316 11.01 25.06 -8.32
C VAL A 316 11.00 25.14 -6.80
N ARG A 317 9.99 25.80 -6.22
CA ARG A 317 9.87 25.98 -4.76
C ARG A 317 9.54 24.70 -3.99
N THR A 318 8.98 23.69 -4.66
CA THR A 318 8.59 22.43 -4.00
C THR A 318 8.93 21.25 -4.90
N PRO A 319 10.12 20.66 -4.75
CA PRO A 319 10.57 19.54 -5.58
C PRO A 319 9.58 18.37 -5.58
N GLU A 320 9.03 17.98 -4.42
CA GLU A 320 8.05 16.88 -4.34
C GLU A 320 6.82 17.09 -5.24
N LYS A 321 6.21 18.28 -5.17
CA LYS A 321 5.01 18.60 -5.97
C LYS A 321 5.33 18.63 -7.46
N TYR A 322 6.50 19.17 -7.82
CA TYR A 322 6.91 19.23 -9.22
C TYR A 322 7.22 17.85 -9.79
N LEU A 323 7.99 17.01 -9.07
CA LEU A 323 8.25 15.63 -9.49
C LEU A 323 6.95 14.84 -9.63
N THR A 324 6.04 14.99 -8.67
CA THR A 324 4.74 14.33 -8.70
C THR A 324 3.91 14.80 -9.89
N ALA A 325 3.91 16.11 -10.21
CA ALA A 325 3.20 16.64 -11.37
C ALA A 325 3.78 16.12 -12.70
N ILE A 326 5.11 16.06 -12.82
CA ILE A 326 5.81 15.47 -13.97
C ILE A 326 5.39 14.01 -14.14
N LEU A 327 5.43 13.21 -13.07
CA LEU A 327 5.03 11.80 -13.10
C LEU A 327 3.53 11.61 -13.41
N GLN A 328 2.67 12.50 -12.93
CA GLN A 328 1.23 12.48 -13.20
C GLN A 328 0.87 12.89 -14.63
N SER A 329 1.75 13.65 -15.31
CA SER A 329 1.53 14.05 -16.70
C SER A 329 1.50 12.86 -17.67
N GLY A 330 1.98 11.69 -17.24
CA GLY A 330 2.01 10.46 -18.06
C GLY A 330 3.07 10.47 -19.16
N GLN A 331 3.97 11.46 -19.17
CA GLN A 331 5.01 11.62 -20.19
C GLN A 331 6.21 10.67 -20.02
N PHE A 332 6.31 9.94 -18.90
CA PHE A 332 7.49 9.13 -18.52
C PHE A 332 7.09 7.70 -18.16
N GLY A 333 7.94 6.74 -18.54
CA GLY A 333 7.73 5.30 -18.32
C GLY A 333 7.59 4.46 -19.59
N ALA A 334 7.79 3.14 -19.48
CA ALA A 334 7.36 2.20 -20.52
C ALA A 334 5.83 2.29 -20.64
N GLU A 335 5.30 2.20 -21.87
CA GLU A 335 3.86 2.07 -22.10
C GLU A 335 3.32 1.01 -21.15
N LYS A 336 2.56 1.45 -20.14
CA LYS A 336 1.76 0.56 -19.31
C LYS A 336 1.01 -0.33 -20.31
N PRO A 337 0.99 -1.66 -20.18
CA PRO A 337 0.03 -2.45 -20.95
C PRO A 337 -1.31 -1.80 -20.66
N ALA A 338 -1.89 -1.20 -21.69
CA ALA A 338 -3.08 -0.40 -21.55
C ALA A 338 -4.09 -1.30 -20.84
N ALA A 339 -4.54 -0.88 -19.65
CA ALA A 339 -5.83 -1.36 -19.19
C ALA A 339 -6.76 -1.13 -20.38
N ALA A 340 -7.36 -2.22 -20.89
CA ALA A 340 -8.08 -2.22 -22.16
C ALA A 340 -8.88 -0.92 -22.29
N PRO A 341 -8.75 -0.19 -23.41
CA PRO A 341 -9.38 1.12 -23.55
C PRO A 341 -10.86 0.98 -23.21
N VAL A 342 -11.26 1.61 -22.11
CA VAL A 342 -12.68 1.71 -21.75
C VAL A 342 -13.31 2.44 -22.92
N ARG A 343 -14.16 1.73 -23.68
CA ARG A 343 -14.95 2.36 -24.76
C ARG A 343 -15.73 3.50 -24.13
N LYS A 344 -15.32 4.74 -24.42
CA LYS A 344 -16.02 5.95 -23.95
C LYS A 344 -17.39 5.95 -24.60
N THR A 345 -18.43 6.12 -23.80
CA THR A 345 -19.85 6.16 -24.24
C THR A 345 -20.36 7.58 -24.46
N TYR A 346 -19.49 8.59 -24.34
CA TYR A 346 -19.76 10.01 -24.55
C TYR A 346 -18.81 10.55 -25.62
N ASP A 347 -19.34 11.27 -26.62
CA ASP A 347 -18.60 11.65 -27.83
C ASP A 347 -18.20 13.14 -27.83
N THR A 348 -18.86 13.98 -27.02
CA THR A 348 -18.60 15.43 -27.01
C THR A 348 -18.12 15.99 -25.66
N LYS A 349 -17.35 17.09 -25.73
CA LYS A 349 -16.91 17.87 -24.55
C LYS A 349 -18.09 18.41 -23.74
N ALA A 350 -19.21 18.70 -24.40
CA ALA A 350 -20.44 19.19 -23.77
C ALA A 350 -21.15 18.10 -22.95
N GLU A 351 -21.27 16.88 -23.49
CA GLU A 351 -21.81 15.73 -22.75
C GLU A 351 -20.95 15.37 -21.54
N ARG A 352 -19.62 15.42 -21.71
CA ARG A 352 -18.69 15.22 -20.59
C ARG A 352 -18.91 16.24 -19.47
N MET A 353 -19.13 17.52 -19.80
CA MET A 353 -19.38 18.55 -18.79
C MET A 353 -20.69 18.31 -18.04
N LYS A 354 -21.76 17.91 -18.75
CA LYS A 354 -23.05 17.54 -18.13
C LYS A 354 -22.91 16.35 -17.18
N LEU A 355 -22.17 15.32 -17.59
CA LEU A 355 -21.91 14.15 -16.74
C LEU A 355 -21.12 14.52 -15.48
N ILE A 356 -20.13 15.43 -15.59
CA ILE A 356 -19.38 15.92 -14.43
C ILE A 356 -20.31 16.71 -13.49
N GLU A 357 -21.16 17.58 -14.02
CA GLU A 357 -22.11 18.35 -13.20
C GLU A 357 -23.08 17.44 -12.44
N GLN A 358 -23.62 16.42 -13.10
CA GLN A 358 -24.50 15.43 -12.50
C GLN A 358 -23.79 14.54 -11.50
N PHE A 359 -22.56 14.12 -11.79
CA PHE A 359 -21.73 13.40 -10.84
C PHE A 359 -21.53 14.22 -9.55
N MET A 360 -21.22 15.51 -9.69
CA MET A 360 -21.06 16.40 -8.54
C MET A 360 -22.36 16.63 -7.78
N ALA A 361 -23.51 16.69 -8.47
CA ALA A 361 -24.82 16.75 -7.83
C ALA A 361 -25.11 15.49 -7.00
N MET A 362 -24.87 14.30 -7.57
CA MET A 362 -25.03 13.02 -6.88
C MET A 362 -24.14 12.92 -5.65
N LYS A 363 -22.87 13.34 -5.76
CA LYS A 363 -21.93 13.37 -4.64
C LYS A 363 -22.40 14.32 -3.52
N ARG A 364 -22.90 15.51 -3.86
CA ARG A 364 -23.47 16.43 -2.86
C ARG A 364 -24.69 15.83 -2.17
N ALA A 365 -25.56 15.14 -2.90
CA ALA A 365 -26.72 14.45 -2.33
C ALA A 365 -26.28 13.35 -1.35
N GLN A 366 -25.30 12.53 -1.72
CA GLN A 366 -24.74 11.49 -0.87
C GLN A 366 -24.12 12.04 0.42
N LEU A 367 -23.38 13.15 0.34
CA LEU A 367 -22.83 13.80 1.54
C LEU A 367 -23.92 14.38 2.43
N ASN A 368 -24.98 14.90 1.83
CA ASN A 368 -26.10 15.45 2.55
C ASN A 368 -26.89 14.36 3.29
N GLU A 369 -27.19 13.26 2.63
CA GLU A 369 -27.81 12.08 3.23
C GLU A 369 -26.95 11.55 4.38
N MET A 370 -25.66 11.33 4.13
CA MET A 370 -24.72 10.90 5.15
C MET A 370 -24.69 11.85 6.36
N PHE A 371 -24.75 13.17 6.15
CA PHE A 371 -24.80 14.14 7.24
C PHE A 371 -26.12 14.05 8.04
N GLN A 372 -27.26 13.83 7.39
CA GLN A 372 -28.55 13.70 8.06
C GLN A 372 -28.68 12.38 8.85
N GLU A 373 -28.00 11.32 8.41
CA GLU A 373 -27.97 10.03 9.11
C GLU A 373 -27.07 10.03 10.36
N MET A 374 -26.22 11.05 10.55
CA MET A 374 -25.37 11.16 11.74
C MET A 374 -26.20 11.51 12.99
N PRO A 375 -25.82 11.02 14.18
CA PRO A 375 -26.35 11.50 15.45
C PRO A 375 -26.22 13.03 15.59
N GLU A 376 -27.16 13.67 16.27
CA GLU A 376 -27.17 15.13 16.45
C GLU A 376 -25.88 15.67 17.10
N ALA A 377 -25.27 14.90 18.00
CA ALA A 377 -23.99 15.23 18.63
C ALA A 377 -22.84 15.33 17.60
N ASP A 378 -22.76 14.37 16.69
CA ASP A 378 -21.73 14.33 15.63
C ASP A 378 -21.99 15.44 14.60
N GLN A 379 -23.26 15.70 14.27
CA GLN A 379 -23.62 16.82 13.39
C GLN A 379 -23.15 18.16 13.97
N ALA A 380 -23.37 18.37 15.27
CA ALA A 380 -22.92 19.58 15.96
C ALA A 380 -21.38 19.69 15.97
N GLU A 381 -20.67 18.59 16.19
CA GLU A 381 -19.20 18.57 16.13
C GLU A 381 -18.67 18.93 14.74
N TRP A 382 -19.26 18.38 13.67
CA TRP A 382 -18.89 18.71 12.30
C TRP A 382 -19.14 20.18 11.95
N ILE A 383 -20.25 20.75 12.42
CA ILE A 383 -20.55 22.18 12.23
C ILE A 383 -19.53 23.05 12.98
N ALA A 384 -19.20 22.72 14.23
CA ALA A 384 -18.21 23.44 15.01
C ALA A 384 -16.80 23.35 14.39
N ARG A 385 -16.45 22.18 13.86
CA ARG A 385 -15.19 21.98 13.14
C ARG A 385 -15.13 22.78 11.85
N PHE A 386 -16.23 22.81 11.08
CA PHE A 386 -16.34 23.63 9.87
C PHE A 386 -16.15 25.12 10.16
N GLU A 387 -16.75 25.64 11.23
CA GLU A 387 -16.60 27.04 11.64
C GLU A 387 -15.13 27.41 11.94
N ARG A 388 -14.39 26.48 12.55
CA ARG A 388 -13.01 26.71 12.97
C ARG A 388 -11.98 26.52 11.84
N GLU A 389 -12.19 25.54 10.96
CA GLU A 389 -11.18 25.11 9.98
C GLU A 389 -11.44 25.64 8.56
N ALA A 390 -12.71 25.87 8.18
CA ALA A 390 -13.09 26.11 6.78
C ALA A 390 -13.95 27.35 6.55
N LEU A 391 -14.55 27.95 7.59
CA LEU A 391 -15.33 29.16 7.45
C LEU A 391 -14.42 30.40 7.30
N PRO A 392 -14.55 31.20 6.23
CA PRO A 392 -13.75 32.40 6.04
C PRO A 392 -13.89 33.38 7.22
N VAL A 393 -12.81 34.09 7.59
CA VAL A 393 -12.76 35.01 8.74
C VAL A 393 -13.72 36.20 8.60
N SER A 394 -14.06 36.59 7.38
CA SER A 394 -15.03 37.65 7.07
C SER A 394 -15.68 37.39 5.70
N GLY A 395 -16.79 38.08 5.42
CA GLY A 395 -17.48 38.02 4.13
C GLY A 395 -18.91 37.47 4.15
N ALA A 396 -19.52 37.35 2.96
CA ALA A 396 -20.92 36.97 2.79
C ALA A 396 -21.24 35.57 3.34
N ILE A 397 -20.32 34.61 3.21
CA ILE A 397 -20.47 33.23 3.71
C ILE A 397 -20.51 33.22 5.24
N ARG A 398 -19.65 34.00 5.92
CA ARG A 398 -19.66 34.11 7.39
C ARG A 398 -20.94 34.77 7.90
N LYS A 399 -21.37 35.87 7.28
CA LYS A 399 -22.66 36.53 7.64
C LYS A 399 -23.85 35.57 7.45
N ALA A 400 -23.85 34.79 6.36
CA ALA A 400 -24.92 33.84 6.10
C ALA A 400 -24.91 32.63 7.05
N PHE A 401 -23.72 32.20 7.51
CA PHE A 401 -23.59 31.17 8.54
C PHE A 401 -24.07 31.65 9.91
N GLN A 402 -23.77 32.89 10.29
CA GLN A 402 -24.26 33.48 11.55
C GLN A 402 -25.80 33.60 11.59
N GLY A 403 -26.44 33.81 10.43
CA GLY A 403 -27.90 33.92 10.36
C GLY A 403 -28.63 32.58 10.27
N LYS A 404 -28.27 31.73 9.30
CA LYS A 404 -28.99 30.48 8.98
C LYS A 404 -28.13 29.22 9.09
N GLY A 405 -26.91 29.31 9.61
CA GLY A 405 -25.98 28.19 9.73
C GLY A 405 -25.72 27.49 8.40
N ILE A 406 -25.58 26.16 8.47
CA ILE A 406 -25.42 25.30 7.29
C ILE A 406 -26.69 25.16 6.44
N ALA A 407 -27.85 25.65 6.90
CA ALA A 407 -29.10 25.67 6.12
C ALA A 407 -29.12 26.75 5.03
N SER A 408 -28.15 27.68 5.06
CA SER A 408 -27.98 28.69 4.01
C SER A 408 -27.56 28.08 2.67
N GLN A 409 -28.21 28.51 1.58
CA GLN A 409 -27.93 28.04 0.20
C GLN A 409 -26.50 28.29 -0.26
N ILE A 410 -25.83 29.32 0.29
CA ILE A 410 -24.44 29.63 -0.07
C ILE A 410 -23.41 28.97 0.86
N VAL A 411 -23.83 28.59 2.08
CA VAL A 411 -22.93 27.96 3.06
C VAL A 411 -22.95 26.44 2.91
N ARG A 412 -24.12 25.86 2.60
CA ARG A 412 -24.32 24.43 2.45
C ARG A 412 -23.37 23.77 1.45
N PRO A 413 -23.13 24.31 0.24
CA PRO A 413 -22.17 23.71 -0.70
C PRO A 413 -20.73 23.73 -0.19
N VAL A 414 -20.35 24.77 0.57
CA VAL A 414 -19.01 24.92 1.15
C VAL A 414 -18.82 23.95 2.30
N PHE A 415 -19.85 23.80 3.15
CA PHE A 415 -19.89 22.80 4.21
C PHE A 415 -19.82 21.37 3.65
N LEU A 416 -20.62 21.04 2.64
CA LEU A 416 -20.58 19.73 2.00
C LEU A 416 -19.22 19.48 1.34
N LYS A 417 -18.59 20.48 0.74
CA LYS A 417 -17.22 20.35 0.22
C LYS A 417 -16.21 20.04 1.33
N PHE A 418 -16.30 20.74 2.46
CA PHE A 418 -15.47 20.47 3.64
C PHE A 418 -15.69 19.04 4.16
N LEU A 419 -16.94 18.62 4.31
CA LEU A 419 -17.30 17.27 4.72
C LEU A 419 -16.79 16.21 3.72
N GLY A 420 -16.94 16.47 2.42
CA GLY A 420 -16.43 15.60 1.35
C GLY A 420 -14.92 15.45 1.40
N ASN A 421 -14.17 16.54 1.62
CA ASN A 421 -12.71 16.49 1.76
C ASN A 421 -12.27 15.76 3.04
N ALA A 422 -13.09 15.74 4.08
CA ALA A 422 -12.80 15.00 5.30
C ALA A 422 -13.15 13.51 5.18
N VAL A 423 -14.16 13.16 4.38
CA VAL A 423 -14.72 11.79 4.32
C VAL A 423 -14.20 10.99 3.12
N TRP A 424 -13.89 11.63 2.00
CA TRP A 424 -13.45 10.98 0.75
C TRP A 424 -11.97 11.24 0.43
N GLU A 425 -11.42 10.45 -0.50
CA GLU A 425 -10.02 10.57 -0.92
C GLU A 425 -9.75 11.89 -1.67
N ASP A 426 -8.48 12.33 -1.67
CA ASP A 426 -8.04 13.52 -2.41
C ASP A 426 -8.41 13.40 -3.90
N GLY A 427 -9.13 14.40 -4.42
CA GLY A 427 -9.52 14.46 -5.82
C GLY A 427 -10.91 13.90 -6.14
N TRP A 428 -11.77 13.60 -5.15
CA TRP A 428 -13.17 13.21 -5.37
C TRP A 428 -13.98 14.21 -6.21
N GLU A 429 -13.56 15.49 -6.26
CA GLU A 429 -14.14 16.53 -7.12
C GLU A 429 -13.83 16.32 -8.62
N LYS A 430 -12.96 15.36 -8.96
CA LYS A 430 -12.55 15.04 -10.33
C LYS A 430 -12.94 13.59 -10.66
N PRO A 431 -14.10 13.35 -11.28
CA PRO A 431 -14.50 12.00 -11.65
C PRO A 431 -13.53 11.39 -12.66
N SER A 432 -13.25 10.10 -12.49
CA SER A 432 -12.49 9.28 -13.44
C SER A 432 -13.30 8.98 -14.71
N ASP A 433 -12.61 8.66 -15.81
CA ASP A 433 -13.26 8.28 -17.07
C ASP A 433 -14.15 7.02 -16.90
N TYR A 434 -13.82 6.14 -15.96
CA TYR A 434 -14.64 4.99 -15.59
C TYR A 434 -15.95 5.42 -14.90
N GLU A 435 -15.88 6.30 -13.90
CA GLU A 435 -17.07 6.80 -13.18
C GLU A 435 -18.02 7.57 -14.09
N LEU A 436 -17.49 8.35 -15.04
CA LEU A 436 -18.30 9.03 -16.05
C LEU A 436 -18.97 8.04 -17.00
N THR A 437 -18.27 6.96 -17.38
CA THR A 437 -18.83 5.91 -18.25
C THR A 437 -19.91 5.12 -17.53
N ASP A 438 -19.70 4.75 -16.26
CA ASP A 438 -20.69 4.06 -15.43
C ASP A 438 -21.93 4.93 -15.21
N LEU A 439 -21.75 6.23 -14.92
CA LEU A 439 -22.86 7.18 -14.80
C LEU A 439 -23.64 7.29 -16.12
N ALA A 440 -22.96 7.39 -17.25
CA ALA A 440 -23.60 7.46 -18.56
C ALA A 440 -24.42 6.18 -18.88
N ILE A 441 -23.90 5.00 -18.51
CA ILE A 441 -24.62 3.73 -18.70
C ILE A 441 -25.87 3.69 -17.81
N ARG A 442 -25.76 4.05 -16.53
CA ARG A 442 -26.92 4.08 -15.61
C ARG A 442 -28.01 5.02 -16.10
N MET A 443 -27.63 6.22 -16.53
CA MET A 443 -28.57 7.19 -17.07
C MET A 443 -29.25 6.70 -18.35
N LYS A 444 -28.51 6.05 -19.24
CA LYS A 444 -29.09 5.47 -20.46
C LYS A 444 -30.09 4.36 -20.13
N ASN A 445 -29.76 3.52 -19.16
CA ASN A 445 -30.65 2.45 -18.68
C ASN A 445 -31.90 3.04 -18.01
N GLU A 446 -31.77 4.08 -17.18
CA GLU A 446 -32.92 4.77 -16.57
C GLU A 446 -33.82 5.43 -17.62
N GLN A 447 -33.24 6.07 -18.64
CA GLN A 447 -33.99 6.65 -19.76
C GLN A 447 -34.71 5.57 -20.58
N GLN A 448 -34.09 4.40 -20.77
CA GLN A 448 -34.68 3.28 -21.48
C GLN A 448 -35.83 2.65 -20.69
N VAL A 449 -35.69 2.48 -19.38
CA VAL A 449 -36.76 2.02 -18.48
C VAL A 449 -37.93 3.02 -18.45
N LEU A 450 -37.65 4.32 -18.42
CA LEU A 450 -38.68 5.36 -18.51
C LEU A 450 -39.38 5.40 -19.89
N ALA A 451 -38.68 5.06 -20.96
CA ALA A 451 -39.25 4.95 -22.31
C ALA A 451 -40.15 3.71 -22.44
N ASP A 452 -39.71 2.56 -21.91
CA ASP A 452 -40.46 1.31 -21.90
C ASP A 452 -41.72 1.40 -21.01
N GLN A 453 -41.67 2.17 -19.93
CA GLN A 453 -42.85 2.46 -19.09
C GLN A 453 -43.85 3.42 -19.76
N ARG A 454 -43.41 4.28 -20.69
CA ARG A 454 -44.31 5.16 -21.46
C ARG A 454 -44.96 4.47 -22.65
N TYR A 455 -44.39 3.36 -23.13
CA TYR A 455 -44.95 2.57 -24.23
C TYR A 455 -44.92 1.08 -23.88
N PRO A 456 -45.87 0.58 -23.05
CA PRO A 456 -46.03 -0.84 -22.88
C PRO A 456 -46.38 -1.44 -24.26
N ASN A 457 -45.55 -2.37 -24.70
CA ASN A 457 -45.65 -3.11 -25.95
C ASN A 457 -47.13 -3.51 -26.21
N LYS A 458 -47.79 -2.87 -27.18
CA LYS A 458 -49.07 -3.34 -27.71
C LYS A 458 -48.80 -4.63 -28.48
N GLY A 459 -48.73 -5.73 -27.74
CA GLY A 459 -48.74 -7.08 -28.27
C GLY A 459 -49.92 -7.24 -29.20
N ARG A 460 -49.58 -7.44 -30.47
CA ARG A 460 -50.43 -7.83 -31.58
C ARG A 460 -51.31 -9.01 -31.15
N VAL A 461 -52.60 -8.76 -30.95
CA VAL A 461 -53.62 -9.80 -30.84
C VAL A 461 -53.77 -10.40 -32.24
N ASP A 462 -53.25 -11.61 -32.45
CA ASP A 462 -53.50 -12.39 -33.65
C ASP A 462 -54.98 -12.81 -33.65
N LEU A 463 -55.81 -12.03 -34.33
CA LEU A 463 -57.13 -12.46 -34.78
C LEU A 463 -56.94 -13.28 -36.05
N GLY A 464 -56.52 -14.53 -35.88
CA GLY A 464 -56.58 -15.56 -36.93
C GLY A 464 -58.03 -15.97 -37.17
N GLY A 465 -58.68 -15.27 -38.10
CA GLY A 465 -60.03 -15.52 -38.54
C GLY A 465 -60.20 -16.88 -39.23
N ILE A 466 -61.26 -17.55 -38.81
CA ILE A 466 -61.97 -18.61 -39.51
C ILE A 466 -62.37 -18.11 -40.91
N LYS A 467 -62.00 -18.86 -41.97
CA LYS A 467 -62.83 -19.18 -43.15
C LYS A 467 -62.02 -19.93 -44.21
N GLY A 468 -62.59 -21.03 -44.72
CA GLY A 468 -62.13 -21.77 -45.89
C GLY A 468 -62.13 -23.26 -45.65
#